data_AF-A0A5R9G2B4-F1
#
_entry.id   AF-A0A5R9G2B4-F1
#
_cell.length_a   1.000
_cell.length_b   1.000
_cell.length_c   1.000
_cell.angle_alpha   90.00
_cell.angle_beta   90.00
_cell.angle_gamma   90.00
#
_symmetry.space_group_name_H-M   'P 1'
#
loop_
_entity.id
_entity.type
_entity.pdbx_description
1 polymer ?
#
loop_
_entity_poly.entity_id
_entity_poly.type
_entity_poly.pdbx_seq_one_letter_code
_entity_poly.pdbx_strand_id
1 'polypeptide(L)'
;MIDKLSLRIATFIRQNNEQAASMDVLMFSLAVVLNAIFVAVMIIIIAIFTNRLPEALALLASFVTLRFFSGGMHLPTSKLCNFISIGLFVVLMLLPVSYWNAGLVLNSAALAFVLLFAPTKDIMHLNLLGPKYTIHFKIVCVLLVSVNFWIQSPILALAFFSQTLTLTPIAYKGVALFERR
;
A
#
# COMPACT_ATOMS: atom_id res chain seq x y z
N MET A 1 -1.05 -16.19 12.54
CA MET A 1 -2.52 -16.39 12.45
C MET A 1 -2.96 -16.21 11.02
N ILE A 2 -2.64 -15.07 10.39
CA ILE A 2 -2.91 -14.83 8.97
C ILE A 2 -2.25 -15.89 8.07
N ASP A 3 -1.05 -16.36 8.38
CA ASP A 3 -0.38 -17.39 7.57
C ASP A 3 -1.11 -18.75 7.63
N LYS A 4 -1.65 -19.11 8.81
CA LYS A 4 -2.49 -20.32 8.98
C LYS A 4 -3.83 -20.18 8.24
N LEU A 5 -4.43 -18.99 8.26
CA LEU A 5 -5.66 -18.72 7.53
C LEU A 5 -5.44 -18.75 6.02
N SER A 6 -4.34 -18.15 5.56
CA SER A 6 -3.92 -18.15 4.16
C SER A 6 -3.70 -19.57 3.65
N LEU A 7 -3.02 -20.42 4.44
CA LEU A 7 -2.85 -21.84 4.15
C LEU A 7 -4.20 -22.55 4.00
N ARG A 8 -5.12 -22.35 4.95
CA ARG A 8 -6.44 -23.01 4.93
C ARG A 8 -7.25 -22.61 3.69
N ILE A 9 -7.27 -21.32 3.35
CA ILE A 9 -7.99 -20.82 2.17
C ILE A 9 -7.32 -21.27 0.87
N ALA A 10 -5.99 -21.23 0.79
CA ALA A 10 -5.24 -21.69 -0.38
C ALA A 10 -5.47 -23.19 -0.66
N THR A 11 -5.46 -24.02 0.39
CA THR A 11 -5.76 -25.45 0.29
C THR A 11 -7.19 -25.66 -0.20
N PHE A 12 -8.16 -24.92 0.35
CA PHE A 12 -9.56 -24.99 -0.10
C PHE A 12 -9.71 -24.61 -1.58
N ILE A 13 -9.10 -23.51 -2.03
CA ILE A 13 -9.17 -23.07 -3.43
C ILE A 13 -8.61 -24.14 -4.35
N ARG A 14 -7.42 -24.68 -4.04
CA ARG A 14 -6.73 -25.66 -4.89
C ARG A 14 -7.41 -27.02 -4.90
N GLN A 15 -8.07 -27.41 -3.82
CA GLN A 15 -8.91 -28.62 -3.78
C GLN A 15 -10.16 -28.51 -4.66
N ASN A 16 -10.66 -27.29 -4.91
CA ASN A 16 -11.89 -27.04 -5.68
C ASN A 16 -11.62 -26.45 -7.07
N ASN A 17 -10.36 -26.18 -7.43
CA ASN A 17 -9.98 -25.63 -8.72
C ASN A 17 -8.57 -26.09 -9.12
N GLU A 18 -8.51 -27.05 -10.04
CA GLU A 18 -7.25 -27.62 -10.55
C GLU A 18 -6.42 -26.62 -11.37
N GLN A 19 -7.05 -25.58 -11.93
CA GLN A 19 -6.37 -24.52 -12.67
C GLN A 19 -5.89 -23.36 -11.77
N ALA A 20 -6.02 -23.49 -10.45
CA ALA A 20 -5.56 -22.48 -9.52
C ALA A 20 -4.04 -22.28 -9.59
N ALA A 21 -3.59 -21.08 -9.20
CA ALA A 21 -2.17 -20.76 -9.13
C ALA A 21 -1.40 -21.69 -8.16
N SER A 22 -0.06 -21.61 -8.19
CA SER A 22 0.77 -22.38 -7.26
C SER A 22 0.43 -22.05 -5.81
N MET A 23 0.72 -23.01 -4.91
CA MET A 23 0.42 -22.85 -3.49
C MET A 23 1.10 -21.61 -2.91
N ASP A 24 2.35 -21.36 -3.31
CA ASP A 24 3.14 -20.21 -2.86
C ASP A 24 2.51 -18.89 -3.30
N VAL A 25 2.05 -18.81 -4.55
CA VAL A 25 1.39 -17.60 -5.09
C VAL A 25 0.06 -17.37 -4.39
N LEU A 26 -0.74 -18.41 -4.15
CA LEU A 26 -2.00 -18.32 -3.42
C LEU A 26 -1.77 -17.87 -1.98
N MET A 27 -0.83 -18.49 -1.27
CA MET A 27 -0.53 -18.15 0.12
C MET A 27 -0.03 -16.72 0.25
N PHE A 28 0.89 -16.29 -0.62
CA PHE A 28 1.39 -14.93 -0.64
C PHE A 28 0.26 -13.91 -0.90
N SER A 29 -0.53 -14.14 -1.96
CA SER A 29 -1.62 -13.22 -2.33
C SER A 29 -2.68 -13.11 -1.24
N LEU A 30 -3.07 -14.24 -0.65
CA LEU A 30 -4.02 -14.27 0.47
C LEU A 30 -3.46 -13.58 1.71
N ALA A 31 -2.18 -13.80 2.04
CA ALA A 31 -1.55 -13.12 3.15
C ALA A 31 -1.57 -11.60 2.95
N VAL A 32 -1.26 -11.10 1.75
CA VAL A 32 -1.32 -9.67 1.42
C VAL A 32 -2.74 -9.12 1.62
N VAL A 33 -3.75 -9.78 1.05
CA VAL A 33 -5.16 -9.32 1.14
C VAL A 33 -5.66 -9.35 2.58
N LEU A 34 -5.42 -10.44 3.31
CA LEU A 34 -5.88 -10.60 4.69
C LEU A 34 -5.21 -9.59 5.63
N ASN A 35 -3.91 -9.31 5.44
CA ASN A 35 -3.23 -8.25 6.19
C ASN A 35 -3.85 -6.88 5.89
N ALA A 36 -4.12 -6.56 4.62
CA ALA A 36 -4.74 -5.30 4.23
C ALA A 36 -6.14 -5.12 4.86
N ILE A 37 -6.99 -6.16 4.84
CA ILE A 37 -8.30 -6.14 5.49
C ILE A 37 -8.16 -5.92 6.99
N PHE A 38 -7.25 -6.65 7.64
CA PHE A 38 -7.02 -6.53 9.08
C PHE A 38 -6.59 -5.10 9.46
N VAL A 39 -5.61 -4.53 8.75
CA VAL A 39 -5.15 -3.16 8.98
C VAL A 39 -6.28 -2.17 8.77
N ALA A 40 -7.05 -2.29 7.68
CA ALA A 40 -8.16 -1.38 7.40
C ALA A 40 -9.22 -1.40 8.50
N VAL A 41 -9.62 -2.58 8.98
CA VAL A 41 -10.57 -2.72 10.09
C VAL A 41 -10.03 -2.06 11.36
N MET A 42 -8.77 -2.32 11.72
CA MET A 42 -8.16 -1.71 12.90
C MET A 42 -8.11 -0.18 12.81
N ILE A 43 -7.76 0.36 11.64
CA ILE A 43 -7.73 1.82 11.41
C ILE A 43 -9.13 2.42 11.50
N ILE A 44 -10.15 1.79 10.91
CA ILE A 44 -11.54 2.27 11.00
C ILE A 44 -12.01 2.30 12.46
N ILE A 45 -11.73 1.26 13.24
CA ILE A 45 -12.08 1.21 14.66
C ILE A 45 -11.43 2.39 15.40
N ILE A 46 -10.12 2.60 15.24
CA ILE A 46 -9.40 3.69 15.89
C ILE A 46 -9.94 5.07 15.43
N ALA A 47 -10.27 5.20 14.15
CA ALA A 47 -10.82 6.43 13.58
C ALA A 47 -12.19 6.79 14.17
N ILE A 48 -13.04 5.80 14.44
CA ILE A 48 -14.33 6.00 15.12
C ILE A 48 -14.09 6.54 16.54
N PHE A 49 -13.18 5.92 17.30
CA PHE A 49 -12.87 6.37 18.67
C PHE A 49 -12.20 7.75 18.72
N THR A 50 -11.47 8.14 17.69
CA THR A 50 -10.79 9.43 17.59
C THR A 50 -11.61 10.51 16.88
N ASN A 51 -12.82 10.17 16.39
CA ASN A 51 -13.67 11.03 15.57
C ASN A 51 -12.97 11.57 14.31
N ARG A 52 -12.19 10.72 13.64
CA ARG A 52 -11.38 11.01 12.43
C ARG A 52 -11.71 10.08 11.27
N LEU A 53 -12.96 9.60 11.22
CA LEU A 53 -13.40 8.63 10.22
C LEU A 53 -13.21 9.13 8.76
N PRO A 54 -13.52 10.40 8.41
CA PRO A 54 -13.28 10.90 7.06
C PRO A 54 -11.81 10.88 6.66
N GLU A 55 -10.91 11.28 7.56
CA GLU A 55 -9.46 11.27 7.33
C GLU A 55 -8.95 9.85 7.14
N ALA A 56 -9.39 8.90 7.97
CA ALA A 56 -9.03 7.49 7.85
C ALA A 56 -9.47 6.88 6.51
N LEU A 57 -10.71 7.15 6.09
CA LEU A 57 -11.24 6.64 4.83
C LEU A 57 -10.51 7.24 3.62
N ALA A 58 -10.25 8.56 3.65
CA ALA A 58 -9.47 9.22 2.61
C ALA A 58 -8.04 8.65 2.53
N LEU A 59 -7.38 8.42 3.68
CA LEU A 59 -6.03 7.88 3.73
C LEU A 59 -5.98 6.42 3.26
N LEU A 60 -6.92 5.56 3.69
CA LEU A 60 -7.05 4.18 3.22
C LEU A 60 -7.31 4.10 1.73
N ALA A 61 -8.32 4.83 1.23
CA ALA A 61 -8.67 4.79 -0.18
C ALA A 61 -7.50 5.25 -1.05
N SER A 62 -6.93 6.42 -0.76
CA SER A 62 -5.84 6.98 -1.57
C SER A 62 -4.55 6.17 -1.51
N PHE A 63 -4.14 5.71 -0.33
CA PHE A 63 -2.94 4.88 -0.15
C PHE A 63 -3.09 3.54 -0.87
N VAL A 64 -4.21 2.83 -0.67
CA VAL A 64 -4.44 1.50 -1.27
C VAL A 64 -4.57 1.61 -2.79
N THR A 65 -5.31 2.60 -3.30
CA THR A 65 -5.45 2.81 -4.75
C THR A 65 -4.10 3.13 -5.38
N LEU A 66 -3.31 4.04 -4.82
CA LEU A 66 -1.98 4.32 -5.36
C LEU A 66 -1.09 3.08 -5.31
N ARG A 67 -1.10 2.35 -4.19
CA ARG A 67 -0.32 1.10 -4.02
C ARG A 67 -0.68 0.03 -5.04
N PHE A 68 -1.95 -0.12 -5.36
CA PHE A 68 -2.40 -1.08 -6.36
C PHE A 68 -1.75 -0.84 -7.73
N PHE A 69 -1.61 0.42 -8.13
CA PHE A 69 -1.00 0.79 -9.42
C PHE A 69 0.51 1.01 -9.37
N SER A 70 1.06 1.38 -8.20
CA SER A 70 2.49 1.68 -8.03
C SER A 70 3.32 0.48 -7.57
N GLY A 71 2.71 -0.44 -6.82
CA GLY A 71 3.37 -1.51 -6.10
C GLY A 71 3.97 -0.98 -4.82
N GLY A 72 5.04 -1.62 -4.36
CA GLY A 72 5.86 -1.15 -3.24
C GLY A 72 6.24 -2.26 -2.28
N MET A 73 7.24 -2.00 -1.45
CA MET A 73 7.79 -3.00 -0.55
C MET A 73 6.74 -3.58 0.41
N HIS A 74 6.78 -4.88 0.63
CA HIS A 74 6.05 -5.57 1.70
C HIS A 74 7.04 -6.06 2.77
N LEU A 75 6.62 -6.00 4.03
CA LEU A 75 7.43 -6.49 5.15
C LEU A 75 7.35 -8.03 5.23
N PRO A 76 8.43 -8.69 5.69
CA PRO A 76 8.59 -10.14 5.55
C PRO A 76 7.64 -10.93 6.45
N THR A 77 7.12 -10.31 7.51
CA THR A 77 6.17 -10.96 8.42
C THR A 77 4.86 -10.18 8.50
N SER A 78 3.75 -10.91 8.48
CA SER A 78 2.39 -10.38 8.66
C SER A 78 2.26 -9.51 9.92
N LYS A 79 2.89 -9.91 11.03
CA LYS A 79 2.85 -9.16 12.30
C LYS A 79 3.52 -7.79 12.17
N LEU A 80 4.73 -7.75 11.62
CA LEU A 80 5.48 -6.51 11.45
C LEU A 80 4.78 -5.57 10.46
N CYS A 81 4.28 -6.12 9.36
CA CYS A 81 3.48 -5.39 8.37
C CYS A 81 2.28 -4.71 9.03
N ASN A 82 1.48 -5.46 9.79
CA ASN A 82 0.29 -4.92 10.43
C ASN A 82 0.63 -3.87 11.48
N PHE A 83 1.62 -4.12 12.33
CA PHE A 83 1.99 -3.18 13.39
C PHE A 83 2.51 -1.86 12.82
N ILE A 84 3.44 -1.91 11.85
CA ILE A 84 3.99 -0.72 11.21
C ILE A 84 2.91 0.02 10.42
N SER A 85 2.08 -0.69 9.66
CA SER A 85 1.01 -0.07 8.88
C SER A 85 -0.03 0.61 9.76
N ILE A 86 -0.49 -0.06 10.83
CA ILE A 86 -1.44 0.53 11.76
C ILE A 86 -0.84 1.78 12.41
N GLY A 87 0.39 1.69 12.91
CA GLY A 87 1.09 2.84 13.50
C GLY A 87 1.23 4.01 12.53
N LEU A 88 1.65 3.74 11.30
CA LEU A 88 1.77 4.74 10.24
C LEU A 88 0.43 5.45 9.99
N PHE A 89 -0.63 4.69 9.73
CA PHE A 89 -1.94 5.25 9.41
C PHE A 89 -2.52 6.07 10.57
N VAL A 90 -2.37 5.60 11.81
CA VAL A 90 -2.79 6.36 13.01
C VAL A 90 -2.03 7.68 13.11
N VAL A 91 -0.70 7.65 12.95
CA VAL A 91 0.11 8.88 12.99
C VAL A 91 -0.31 9.85 11.90
N LEU A 92 -0.44 9.39 10.65
CA LEU A 92 -0.81 10.26 9.53
C LEU A 92 -2.23 10.84 9.67
N MET A 93 -3.18 10.05 10.19
CA MET A 93 -4.55 10.49 10.45
C MET A 93 -4.61 11.61 11.51
N LEU A 94 -3.76 11.54 12.53
CA LEU A 94 -3.76 12.49 13.64
C LEU A 94 -2.85 13.71 13.40
N LEU A 95 -2.02 13.69 12.36
CA LEU A 95 -1.02 14.73 12.11
C LEU A 95 -1.68 16.03 11.60
N PRO A 96 -1.57 17.16 12.32
CA PRO A 96 -2.18 18.41 11.91
C PRO A 96 -1.30 19.09 10.85
N VAL A 97 -1.49 18.73 9.58
CA VAL A 97 -0.75 19.31 8.45
C VAL A 97 -1.64 20.23 7.64
N SER A 98 -1.17 21.45 7.38
CA SER A 98 -1.75 22.34 6.37
C SER A 98 -1.16 22.03 4.99
N TYR A 99 -2.01 22.07 3.96
CA TYR A 99 -1.59 21.83 2.58
C TYR A 99 -0.51 22.82 2.14
N TRP A 100 -0.72 24.12 2.34
CA TRP A 100 0.22 25.15 1.86
C TRP A 100 1.54 25.21 2.61
N ASN A 101 1.63 24.63 3.81
CA ASN A 101 2.86 24.60 4.59
C ASN A 101 3.73 23.39 4.23
N ALA A 102 3.21 22.18 4.45
CA ALA A 102 3.97 20.95 4.22
C ALA A 102 3.30 20.05 3.17
N GLY A 103 1.97 20.07 3.03
CA GLY A 103 1.26 19.19 2.09
C GLY A 103 1.68 19.38 0.64
N LEU A 104 1.95 20.60 0.18
CA LEU A 104 2.40 20.88 -1.18
C LEU A 104 3.79 20.27 -1.45
N VAL A 105 4.70 20.38 -0.48
CA VAL A 105 6.05 19.80 -0.56
C VAL A 105 5.96 18.27 -0.59
N LEU A 106 5.14 17.68 0.29
CA LEU A 106 4.91 16.24 0.33
C LEU A 106 4.27 15.72 -0.96
N ASN A 107 3.29 16.44 -1.51
CA ASN A 107 2.61 16.06 -2.76
C ASN A 107 3.57 16.15 -3.96
N SER A 108 4.41 17.18 -3.99
CA SER A 108 5.45 17.36 -5.03
C SER A 108 6.51 16.27 -4.95
N ALA A 109 6.96 15.92 -3.74
CA ALA A 109 7.88 14.81 -3.52
C ALA A 109 7.26 13.46 -3.91
N ALA A 110 5.97 13.25 -3.60
CA ALA A 110 5.24 12.06 -4.02
C ALA A 110 5.19 11.94 -5.55
N LEU A 111 4.90 13.03 -6.26
CA LEU A 111 4.90 13.05 -7.73
C LEU A 111 6.28 12.69 -8.30
N ALA A 112 7.35 13.27 -7.74
CA ALA A 112 8.71 12.95 -8.14
C ALA A 112 9.04 11.46 -7.94
N PHE A 113 8.68 10.89 -6.79
CA PHE A 113 8.92 9.48 -6.50
C PHE A 113 8.09 8.54 -7.38
N VAL A 114 6.85 8.89 -7.72
CA VAL A 114 6.07 8.13 -8.72
C VAL A 114 6.78 8.13 -10.07
N LEU A 115 7.24 9.28 -10.56
CA LEU A 115 7.91 9.39 -11.85
C LEU A 115 9.19 8.54 -11.91
N LEU A 116 9.97 8.54 -10.83
CA LEU A 116 11.26 7.85 -10.73
C LEU A 116 11.12 6.35 -10.47
N PHE A 117 10.24 5.94 -9.55
CA PHE A 117 10.27 4.58 -8.98
C PHE A 117 9.03 3.73 -9.30
N ALA A 118 7.91 4.32 -9.72
CA ALA A 118 6.73 3.55 -10.10
C ALA A 118 6.80 3.06 -11.57
N PRO A 119 6.06 2.00 -11.92
CA PRO A 119 5.63 0.93 -11.02
C PRO A 119 6.83 0.05 -10.62
N THR A 120 6.78 -0.55 -9.43
CA THR A 120 7.87 -1.44 -8.97
C THR A 120 7.78 -2.85 -9.57
N LYS A 121 8.89 -3.60 -9.50
CA LYS A 121 8.99 -4.97 -10.01
C LYS A 121 8.00 -5.92 -9.32
N ASP A 122 7.77 -5.74 -8.02
CA ASP A 122 6.44 -5.60 -7.38
C ASP A 122 5.24 -6.15 -8.16
N ILE A 123 4.66 -5.26 -8.94
CA ILE A 123 3.45 -5.54 -9.74
C ILE A 123 3.76 -6.51 -10.88
N MET A 124 5.01 -6.54 -11.35
CA MET A 124 5.41 -7.29 -12.53
C MET A 124 5.46 -8.79 -12.27
N HIS A 125 5.86 -9.24 -11.08
CA HIS A 125 5.85 -10.67 -10.72
C HIS A 125 4.46 -11.22 -10.44
N LEU A 126 3.49 -10.35 -10.14
CA LEU A 126 2.08 -10.75 -10.10
C LEU A 126 1.50 -11.08 -11.47
N ASN A 127 2.26 -10.93 -12.58
CA ASN A 127 1.88 -11.33 -13.94
C ASN A 127 0.50 -10.84 -14.40
N LEU A 128 -0.06 -9.83 -13.72
CA LEU A 128 -1.47 -9.47 -13.84
C LEU A 128 -1.82 -8.98 -15.25
N LEU A 129 -0.90 -8.28 -15.93
CA LEU A 129 -1.16 -7.75 -17.28
C LEU A 129 0.04 -7.80 -18.26
N GLY A 130 1.24 -8.22 -17.85
CA GLY A 130 2.43 -8.28 -18.73
C GLY A 130 3.14 -6.92 -18.95
N PRO A 131 4.36 -6.92 -19.55
CA PRO A 131 5.26 -5.76 -19.59
C PRO A 131 4.75 -4.55 -20.39
N LYS A 132 3.76 -4.76 -21.27
CA LYS A 132 3.18 -3.69 -22.11
C LYS A 132 2.34 -2.70 -21.30
N TYR A 133 1.77 -3.10 -20.17
CA TYR A 133 0.85 -2.27 -19.38
C TYR A 133 1.55 -1.44 -18.29
N THR A 134 2.86 -1.61 -18.12
CA THR A 134 3.69 -0.87 -17.17
C THR A 134 3.60 0.65 -17.35
N ILE A 135 3.50 1.12 -18.61
CA ILE A 135 3.34 2.55 -18.90
C ILE A 135 1.96 3.08 -18.49
N HIS A 136 0.90 2.30 -18.69
CA HIS A 136 -0.46 2.70 -18.32
C HIS A 136 -0.57 2.86 -16.81
N PHE A 137 0.02 1.96 -16.02
CA PHE A 137 0.07 2.09 -14.57
C PHE A 137 0.84 3.32 -14.10
N LYS A 138 1.98 3.64 -14.74
CA LYS A 138 2.70 4.90 -14.44
C LYS A 138 1.82 6.11 -14.70
N ILE A 139 1.13 6.17 -15.84
CA ILE A 139 0.23 7.27 -16.19
C ILE A 139 -0.88 7.40 -15.13
N VAL A 140 -1.51 6.29 -14.73
CA VAL A 140 -2.54 6.30 -13.69
C VAL A 140 -2.00 6.82 -12.35
N CYS A 141 -0.83 6.37 -11.90
CA CYS A 141 -0.21 6.87 -10.67
C CYS A 141 0.07 8.38 -10.74
N VAL A 142 0.62 8.86 -11.87
CA VAL A 142 0.89 10.29 -12.08
C VAL A 142 -0.40 11.09 -12.01
N LEU A 143 -1.45 10.65 -12.71
CA LEU A 143 -2.76 11.32 -12.67
C LEU A 143 -3.36 11.34 -11.26
N LEU A 144 -3.33 10.22 -10.53
CA LEU A 144 -3.85 10.13 -9.17
C LEU A 144 -3.18 11.14 -8.22
N VAL A 145 -1.84 11.22 -8.24
CA VAL A 145 -1.11 12.19 -7.40
C VAL A 145 -1.34 13.62 -7.87
N SER A 146 -1.45 13.82 -9.19
CA SER A 146 -1.62 15.15 -9.78
C SER A 146 -2.96 15.80 -9.44
N VAL A 147 -4.02 15.00 -9.30
CA VAL A 147 -5.35 15.47 -8.87
C VAL A 147 -5.29 16.21 -7.53
N ASN A 148 -4.38 15.85 -6.63
CA ASN A 148 -4.27 16.52 -5.34
C ASN A 148 -3.65 17.92 -5.39
N PHE A 149 -3.05 18.35 -6.50
CA PHE A 149 -2.71 19.77 -6.69
C PHE A 149 -3.95 20.64 -6.88
N TRP A 150 -5.04 20.05 -7.37
CA TRP A 150 -6.32 20.74 -7.52
C TRP A 150 -7.20 20.61 -6.28
N ILE A 151 -7.27 19.41 -5.67
CA ILE A 151 -8.03 19.18 -4.43
C ILE A 151 -7.37 19.87 -3.22
N GLN A 152 -6.04 19.94 -3.20
CA GLN A 152 -5.26 20.57 -2.12
C GLN A 152 -5.51 19.94 -0.74
N SER A 153 -5.71 18.61 -0.69
CA SER A 153 -5.96 17.90 0.56
C SER A 153 -4.64 17.51 1.25
N PRO A 154 -4.43 17.91 2.52
CA PRO A 154 -3.24 17.49 3.28
C PRO A 154 -3.24 15.98 3.56
N ILE A 155 -4.41 15.38 3.77
CA ILE A 155 -4.56 13.94 4.02
C ILE A 155 -4.15 13.14 2.79
N LEU A 156 -4.55 13.56 1.60
CA LEU A 156 -4.12 12.93 0.35
C LEU A 156 -2.62 13.10 0.11
N ALA A 157 -2.05 14.26 0.44
CA ALA A 157 -0.61 14.48 0.33
C ALA A 157 0.18 13.52 1.24
N LEU A 158 -0.27 13.33 2.48
CA LEU A 158 0.33 12.38 3.44
C LEU A 158 0.20 10.93 2.95
N ALA A 159 -0.97 10.55 2.43
CA ALA A 159 -1.22 9.21 1.92
C ALA A 159 -0.34 8.90 0.69
N PHE A 160 -0.30 9.80 -0.29
CA PHE A 160 0.52 9.61 -1.48
C PHE A 160 2.00 9.62 -1.17
N PHE A 161 2.47 10.57 -0.36
CA PHE A 161 3.88 10.62 0.03
C PHE A 161 4.30 9.36 0.77
N SER A 162 3.58 8.97 1.82
CA SER A 162 3.91 7.76 2.61
C SER A 162 3.91 6.50 1.75
N GLN A 163 2.98 6.36 0.81
CA GLN A 163 2.97 5.23 -0.10
C GLN A 163 4.17 5.26 -1.06
N THR A 164 4.51 6.41 -1.63
CA THR A 164 5.65 6.51 -2.56
C THR A 164 7.00 6.25 -1.92
N LEU A 165 7.16 6.49 -0.61
CA LEU A 165 8.35 6.08 0.14
C LEU A 165 8.61 4.57 0.02
N THR A 166 7.55 3.75 -0.03
CA THR A 166 7.65 2.29 -0.17
C THR A 166 8.16 1.84 -1.54
N LEU A 167 8.24 2.75 -2.52
CA LEU A 167 8.77 2.46 -3.86
C LEU A 167 10.29 2.64 -3.93
N THR A 168 10.87 3.35 -2.97
CA THR A 168 12.27 3.76 -3.04
C THR A 168 13.23 2.59 -2.80
N PRO A 169 14.42 2.57 -3.43
CA PRO A 169 15.41 1.51 -3.20
C PRO A 169 15.85 1.37 -1.74
N ILE A 170 15.80 2.47 -0.97
CA ILE A 170 16.11 2.49 0.46
C ILE A 170 15.12 1.62 1.23
N ALA A 171 13.83 1.72 0.88
CA ALA A 171 12.77 0.93 1.49
C ALA A 171 13.01 -0.57 1.30
N TYR A 172 13.30 -0.99 0.05
CA TYR A 172 13.64 -2.38 -0.28
C TYR A 172 14.90 -2.87 0.43
N LYS A 173 15.96 -2.06 0.50
CA LYS A 173 17.18 -2.40 1.26
C LYS A 173 16.90 -2.56 2.76
N GLY A 174 16.02 -1.72 3.32
CA GLY A 174 15.59 -1.82 4.70
C GLY A 174 14.92 -3.16 5.00
N VAL A 175 14.01 -3.61 4.14
CA VAL A 175 13.38 -4.93 4.26
C VAL A 175 14.40 -6.07 4.19
N ALA A 176 15.31 -6.02 3.23
CA ALA A 176 16.32 -7.06 3.05
C ALA A 176 17.24 -7.22 4.27
N LEU A 177 17.40 -6.18 5.10
CA LEU A 177 18.14 -6.28 6.37
C LEU A 177 17.35 -7.03 7.46
N PHE A 178 16.02 -6.92 7.47
CA PHE A 178 15.15 -7.65 8.39
C PHE A 178 15.03 -9.14 8.02
N GLU A 179 15.10 -9.48 6.74
CA GLU A 179 15.08 -10.89 6.29
C GLU A 179 16.38 -11.64 6.58
N ARG A 180 17.49 -10.93 6.80
CA ARG A 180 18.81 -11.51 7.09
C ARG A 180 19.03 -11.81 8.58
N ARG A 181 18.06 -11.52 9.45
CA ARG A 181 18.11 -11.75 10.90
C ARG A 181 17.08 -12.80 11.30
#